data_AF-A0AAD8QBW6-F1
#
_entry.id   AF-A0AAD8QBW6-F1
#
_cell.length_a   1.000
_cell.length_b   1.000
_cell.length_c   1.000
_cell.angle_alpha   90.00
_cell.angle_beta   90.00
_cell.angle_gamma   90.00
#
_symmetry.space_group_name_H-M   'P 1'
#
loop_
_entity.id
_entity.type
_entity.pdbx_description
1 polymer ?
#
loop_
_entity_poly.entity_id
_entity_poly.type
_entity_poly.pdbx_seq_one_letter_code
_entity_poly.pdbx_strand_id
1 'polypeptide(L)'
;MDQSTKPEVEPKEDSVTARIQHAKKTCDVLSDGIKSMNIPEAIRKAKNLTDYIQILDFSDMINDMRIRVNVSRASIQDVRNGTLDEPSIKLLEEIDQGFDTLLTRIEGLRECVDDWMETMNVASPLKIDKTSPAA
;
A
#
# COMPACT_ATOMS: atom_id res chain seq x y z
N MET A 1 37.29 -48.03 13.03
CA MET A 1 36.19 -47.91 12.06
C MET A 1 35.56 -46.56 12.31
N ASP A 2 35.96 -45.60 11.48
CA ASP A 2 35.43 -44.25 11.41
C ASP A 2 33.96 -44.28 10.96
N GLN A 3 33.08 -43.63 11.73
CA GLN A 3 31.80 -43.16 11.21
C GLN A 3 31.67 -41.68 11.53
N SER A 4 32.18 -40.88 10.60
CA SER A 4 31.96 -39.45 10.51
C SER A 4 30.53 -39.24 10.00
N THR A 5 29.58 -38.97 10.90
CA THR A 5 28.27 -38.46 10.53
C THR A 5 28.43 -36.99 10.16
N LYS A 6 28.49 -36.71 8.86
CA LYS A 6 28.37 -35.37 8.29
C LYS A 6 27.01 -34.80 8.73
N PRO A 7 26.95 -33.60 9.35
CA PRO A 7 25.67 -32.97 9.60
C PRO A 7 25.03 -32.61 8.26
N GLU A 8 23.82 -33.10 8.06
CA GLU A 8 22.92 -32.71 6.97
C GLU A 8 22.70 -31.21 7.08
N VAL A 9 23.27 -30.46 6.13
CA VAL A 9 23.03 -29.02 6.02
C VAL A 9 21.60 -28.91 5.48
N GLU A 10 20.63 -28.73 6.37
CA GLU A 10 19.33 -28.20 5.99
C GLU A 10 19.56 -26.96 5.12
N PRO A 11 18.90 -26.83 3.96
CA PRO A 11 19.02 -25.64 3.14
C PRO A 11 18.42 -24.51 3.96
N LYS A 12 19.27 -23.71 4.62
CA LYS A 12 18.88 -22.40 5.11
C LYS A 12 18.38 -21.65 3.89
N GLU A 13 17.07 -21.45 3.79
CA GLU A 13 16.53 -20.40 2.93
C GLU A 13 17.36 -19.15 3.23
N ASP A 14 18.13 -18.70 2.24
CA ASP A 14 18.97 -17.53 2.41
C ASP A 14 18.05 -16.39 2.84
N SER A 15 18.31 -15.83 4.03
CA SER A 15 17.41 -14.82 4.63
C SER A 15 17.20 -13.61 3.71
N VAL A 16 18.13 -13.41 2.77
CA VAL A 16 18.08 -12.44 1.68
C VAL A 16 16.97 -12.77 0.68
N THR A 17 16.94 -13.99 0.15
CA THR A 17 15.92 -14.43 -0.82
C THR A 17 14.52 -14.36 -0.22
N ALA A 18 14.35 -14.74 1.05
CA ALA A 18 13.08 -14.64 1.75
C ALA A 18 12.57 -13.19 1.85
N ARG A 19 13.47 -12.23 2.15
CA ARG A 19 13.12 -10.79 2.22
C ARG A 19 12.72 -10.23 0.86
N ILE A 20 13.46 -10.59 -0.20
CA ILE A 20 13.15 -10.16 -1.58
C ILE A 20 11.78 -10.69 -1.99
N GLN A 21 11.50 -11.98 -1.74
CA GLN A 21 10.20 -12.59 -2.06
C GLN A 21 9.05 -11.98 -1.25
N HIS A 22 9.28 -11.67 0.03
CA HIS A 22 8.29 -10.99 0.85
C HIS A 22 7.95 -9.58 0.33
N ALA A 23 8.97 -8.82 -0.10
CA ALA A 23 8.79 -7.50 -0.68
C ALA A 23 7.99 -7.57 -2.00
N LYS A 24 8.34 -8.52 -2.88
CA LYS A 24 7.58 -8.78 -4.10
C LYS A 24 6.11 -9.11 -3.81
N LYS A 25 5.86 -10.04 -2.89
CA LYS A 25 4.49 -10.42 -2.49
C LYS A 25 3.71 -9.22 -1.97
N THR A 26 4.35 -8.35 -1.21
CA THR A 26 3.74 -7.11 -0.71
C THR A 26 3.34 -6.18 -1.86
N CYS A 27 4.21 -5.99 -2.86
CA CYS A 27 3.87 -5.24 -4.08
C CYS A 27 2.65 -5.82 -4.80
N ASP A 28 2.65 -7.14 -5.03
CA ASP A 28 1.58 -7.82 -5.76
C ASP A 28 0.22 -7.65 -5.03
N VAL A 29 0.19 -7.93 -3.72
CA VAL A 29 -1.03 -7.82 -2.91
C VAL A 29 -1.57 -6.39 -2.86
N LEU A 30 -0.69 -5.39 -2.68
CA LEU A 30 -1.11 -3.99 -2.63
C LEU A 30 -1.59 -3.49 -3.99
N SER A 31 -0.93 -3.89 -5.08
CA SER A 31 -1.34 -3.53 -6.44
C SER A 31 -2.75 -4.03 -6.76
N ASP A 32 -3.03 -5.30 -6.42
CA ASP A 32 -4.35 -5.90 -6.64
C ASP A 32 -5.40 -5.31 -5.70
N GLY A 33 -5.04 -5.05 -4.43
CA GLY A 33 -5.87 -4.34 -3.48
C GLY A 33 -6.34 -2.99 -4.03
N ILE A 34 -5.40 -2.14 -4.48
CA ILE A 34 -5.71 -0.82 -5.05
C ILE A 34 -6.60 -0.92 -6.29
N LYS A 35 -6.35 -1.90 -7.17
CA LYS A 35 -7.20 -2.11 -8.36
C LYS A 35 -8.63 -2.50 -7.98
N SER A 36 -8.80 -3.32 -6.95
CA SER A 36 -10.11 -3.86 -6.57
C SER A 36 -11.07 -2.83 -5.97
N MET A 37 -10.54 -1.80 -5.29
CA MET A 37 -11.37 -0.86 -4.52
C MET A 37 -12.08 0.21 -5.36
N ASN A 38 -11.72 0.40 -6.64
CA ASN A 38 -12.34 1.39 -7.54
C ASN A 38 -12.55 2.80 -6.93
N ILE A 39 -11.63 3.23 -6.07
CA ILE A 39 -11.69 4.46 -5.28
C ILE A 39 -12.05 5.71 -6.12
N PRO A 40 -11.45 5.94 -7.32
CA PRO A 40 -11.81 7.10 -8.14
C PRO A 40 -13.28 7.12 -8.58
N GLU A 41 -13.88 5.95 -8.83
CA GLU A 41 -15.28 5.86 -9.22
C GLU A 41 -16.20 6.14 -8.03
N ALA A 42 -15.85 5.65 -6.84
CA ALA A 42 -16.60 5.91 -5.62
C ALA A 42 -16.60 7.41 -5.28
N ILE A 43 -15.44 8.07 -5.33
CA ILE A 43 -15.30 9.51 -5.11
C ILE A 43 -16.16 10.30 -6.10
N ARG A 44 -16.12 9.96 -7.40
CA ARG A 44 -16.92 10.62 -8.43
C ARG A 44 -18.44 10.53 -8.18
N LYS A 45 -18.90 9.45 -7.55
CA LYS A 45 -20.33 9.21 -7.28
C LYS A 45 -20.80 9.77 -5.93
N ALA A 46 -19.86 10.10 -5.04
CA ALA A 46 -20.15 10.54 -3.69
C ALA A 46 -20.87 11.90 -3.67
N LYS A 47 -21.99 11.97 -2.94
CA LYS A 47 -22.87 13.14 -2.85
C LYS A 47 -23.44 13.38 -1.46
N ASN A 48 -23.33 12.41 -0.54
CA ASN A 48 -23.99 12.47 0.77
C ASN A 48 -23.04 12.09 1.91
N LEU A 49 -23.54 12.20 3.15
CA LEU A 49 -22.75 11.93 4.37
C LEU A 49 -22.28 10.47 4.48
N THR A 50 -23.07 9.50 3.99
CA THR A 50 -22.64 8.09 3.97
C THR A 50 -21.47 7.90 3.02
N ASP A 51 -21.50 8.54 1.86
CA ASP A 51 -20.38 8.51 0.91
C ASP A 51 -19.15 9.22 1.50
N TYR A 52 -19.34 10.27 2.30
CA TYR A 52 -18.27 10.96 3.02
C TYR A 52 -17.56 10.04 4.02
N ILE A 53 -18.31 9.28 4.83
CA ILE A 53 -17.73 8.30 5.76
C ILE A 53 -16.92 7.25 4.99
N GLN A 54 -17.46 6.74 3.88
CA GLN A 54 -16.74 5.79 3.03
C GLN A 54 -15.44 6.38 2.45
N ILE A 55 -15.42 7.67 2.12
CA ILE A 55 -14.21 8.34 1.62
C ILE A 55 -13.16 8.54 2.73
N LEU A 56 -13.58 8.76 3.97
CA LEU A 56 -12.65 8.75 5.12
C LEU A 56 -12.02 7.36 5.29
N ASP A 57 -12.82 6.29 5.19
CA ASP A 57 -12.29 4.92 5.24
C ASP A 57 -11.27 4.68 4.11
N PHE A 58 -11.53 5.17 2.90
CA PHE A 58 -10.54 5.12 1.82
C PHE A 58 -9.27 5.90 2.14
N SER A 59 -9.37 7.08 2.76
CA SER A 59 -8.21 7.87 3.18
C SER A 59 -7.32 7.09 4.16
N ASP A 60 -7.92 6.47 5.17
CA ASP A 60 -7.20 5.66 6.16
C ASP A 60 -6.55 4.43 5.49
N MET A 61 -7.27 3.74 4.61
CA MET A 61 -6.72 2.60 3.86
C MET A 61 -5.55 3.02 2.94
N ILE A 62 -5.65 4.16 2.25
CA ILE A 62 -4.58 4.69 1.39
C ILE A 62 -3.33 4.99 2.23
N ASN A 63 -3.51 5.60 3.41
CA ASN A 63 -2.41 5.87 4.34
C ASN A 63 -1.75 4.58 4.85
N ASP A 64 -2.55 3.57 5.22
CA ASP A 64 -2.05 2.26 5.62
C ASP A 64 -1.25 1.58 4.50
N MET A 65 -1.72 1.65 3.26
CA MET A 65 -1.00 1.12 2.11
C MET A 65 0.34 1.83 1.90
N ARG A 66 0.35 3.17 2.02
CA ARG A 66 1.57 3.98 1.95
C ARG A 66 2.59 3.55 3.00
N ILE A 67 2.15 3.36 4.24
CA ILE A 67 3.01 2.90 5.34
C ILE A 67 3.59 1.52 5.02
N ARG A 68 2.75 0.57 4.57
CA ARG A 68 3.18 -0.79 4.23
C ARG A 68 4.20 -0.82 3.10
N VAL A 69 4.02 -0.01 2.05
CA VAL A 69 5.01 0.12 0.97
C VAL A 69 6.34 0.61 1.53
N ASN A 70 6.34 1.67 2.33
CA ASN A 70 7.56 2.24 2.89
C ASN A 70 8.28 1.27 3.84
N VAL A 71 7.55 0.58 4.72
CA VAL A 71 8.10 -0.45 5.61
C VAL A 71 8.69 -1.60 4.81
N SER A 72 7.99 -2.08 3.78
CA SER A 72 8.49 -3.16 2.93
C SER A 72 9.75 -2.74 2.17
N ARG A 73 9.78 -1.53 1.62
CA ARG A 73 10.95 -0.96 0.93
C ARG A 73 12.15 -0.79 1.85
N ALA A 74 11.93 -0.40 3.11
CA ALA A 74 12.98 -0.30 4.12
C ALA A 74 13.52 -1.69 4.50
N SER A 75 12.66 -2.72 4.57
CA SER A 75 13.07 -4.08 4.96
C SER A 75 14.09 -4.74 4.01
N ILE A 76 14.13 -4.30 2.75
CA ILE A 76 15.09 -4.77 1.74
C ILE A 76 16.29 -3.82 1.58
N GLN A 77 16.38 -2.74 2.34
CA GLN A 77 17.49 -1.79 2.23
C GLN A 77 18.83 -2.41 2.65
N ASP A 78 18.84 -3.23 3.68
CA ASP A 78 20.04 -3.98 4.09
C ASP A 78 20.46 -5.01 3.04
N VAL A 79 19.50 -5.56 2.28
CA VAL A 79 19.77 -6.50 1.20
C VAL A 79 20.52 -5.80 0.06
N ARG A 80 20.17 -4.55 -0.25
CA ARG A 80 20.85 -3.75 -1.29
C ARG A 80 22.33 -3.48 -0.99
N ASN A 81 22.71 -3.49 0.29
CA ASN A 81 24.08 -3.25 0.72
C ASN A 81 24.94 -4.54 0.77
N GLY A 82 24.33 -5.71 0.50
CA GLY A 82 25.02 -6.99 0.48
C GLY A 82 25.60 -7.36 -0.88
N THR A 83 26.43 -8.39 -0.92
CA THR A 83 26.86 -9.02 -2.18
C THR A 83 25.71 -9.88 -2.71
N LEU A 84 25.20 -9.55 -3.89
CA LEU A 84 24.08 -10.24 -4.51
C LEU A 84 24.51 -10.85 -5.85
N ASP A 85 23.89 -11.97 -6.21
CA ASP A 85 23.96 -12.52 -7.56
C ASP A 85 23.13 -11.68 -8.54
N GLU A 86 23.49 -11.76 -9.82
CA GLU A 86 22.84 -11.02 -10.91
C GLU A 86 21.30 -11.23 -10.97
N PRO A 87 20.75 -12.45 -10.84
CA PRO A 87 19.31 -12.64 -10.70
C PRO A 87 18.68 -11.88 -9.52
N SER A 88 19.29 -11.91 -8.35
CA SER A 88 18.81 -11.19 -7.16
C SER A 88 18.82 -9.67 -7.35
N ILE A 89 19.83 -9.14 -8.05
CA ILE A 89 19.91 -7.70 -8.40
C ILE A 89 18.73 -7.30 -9.30
N LYS A 90 18.48 -8.03 -10.39
CA LYS A 90 17.37 -7.74 -11.30
C LYS A 90 16.02 -7.80 -10.60
N LEU A 91 15.83 -8.79 -9.74
CA LEU A 91 14.59 -8.93 -8.98
C LEU A 91 14.38 -7.76 -8.02
N LEU A 92 15.45 -7.23 -7.40
CA LEU A 92 15.36 -6.03 -6.56
C LEU A 92 15.00 -4.79 -7.38
N GLU A 93 15.58 -4.61 -8.56
CA GLU A 93 15.24 -3.50 -9.46
C GLU A 93 13.76 -3.53 -9.87
N GLU A 94 13.24 -4.72 -10.22
CA GLU A 94 11.81 -4.92 -10.53
C GLU A 94 10.91 -4.57 -9.34
N ILE A 95 11.30 -5.01 -8.13
CA ILE A 95 10.58 -4.69 -6.89
C ILE A 95 10.60 -3.19 -6.62
N ASP A 96 11.74 -2.52 -6.83
CA ASP A 96 11.89 -1.09 -6.62
C ASP A 96 11.03 -0.27 -7.57
N GLN A 97 11.00 -0.65 -8.85
CA GLN A 97 10.07 -0.07 -9.82
C GLN A 97 8.60 -0.33 -9.44
N GLY A 98 8.31 -1.51 -8.90
CA GLY A 98 6.99 -1.86 -8.36
C GLY A 98 6.58 -0.94 -7.21
N PHE A 99 7.49 -0.69 -6.26
CA PHE A 99 7.25 0.24 -5.15
C PHE A 99 7.04 1.68 -5.63
N ASP A 100 7.83 2.17 -6.57
CA ASP A 100 7.64 3.51 -7.12
C ASP A 100 6.28 3.65 -7.81
N THR A 101 5.91 2.67 -8.63
CA THR A 101 4.60 2.63 -9.30
C THR A 101 3.45 2.64 -8.29
N LEU A 102 3.57 1.87 -7.20
CA LEU A 102 2.58 1.84 -6.13
C LEU A 102 2.49 3.18 -5.40
N LEU A 103 3.62 3.76 -5.03
CA LEU A 103 3.65 5.06 -4.34
C LEU A 103 3.02 6.15 -5.21
N THR A 104 3.38 6.26 -6.48
CA THR A 104 2.76 7.21 -7.41
C THR A 104 1.25 7.04 -7.46
N ARG A 105 0.77 5.79 -7.51
CA ARG A 105 -0.67 5.52 -7.53
C ARG A 105 -1.37 5.85 -6.21
N ILE A 106 -0.75 5.53 -5.08
CA ILE A 106 -1.24 5.84 -3.74
C ILE A 106 -1.35 7.34 -3.55
N GLU A 107 -0.32 8.11 -3.93
CA GLU A 107 -0.33 9.57 -3.81
C GLU A 107 -1.40 10.20 -4.72
N GLY A 108 -1.57 9.71 -5.97
CA GLY A 108 -2.64 10.18 -6.83
C GLY A 108 -4.05 9.88 -6.30
N LEU A 109 -4.24 8.78 -5.57
CA LEU A 109 -5.50 8.48 -4.89
C LEU A 109 -5.71 9.38 -3.67
N ARG A 110 -4.64 9.66 -2.91
CA ARG A 110 -4.66 10.57 -1.77
C ARG A 110 -5.05 11.97 -2.20
N GLU A 111 -4.43 12.50 -3.27
CA GLU A 111 -4.79 13.79 -3.87
C GLU A 111 -6.26 13.82 -4.29
N CYS A 112 -6.77 12.76 -4.93
CA CYS A 112 -8.17 12.68 -5.33
C CYS A 112 -9.14 12.72 -4.14
N VAL A 113 -8.78 12.10 -3.01
CA VAL A 113 -9.56 12.15 -1.76
C VAL A 113 -9.47 13.53 -1.12
N ASP A 114 -8.27 14.11 -1.02
CA ASP A 114 -8.03 15.45 -0.45
C ASP A 114 -8.81 16.52 -1.22
N ASP A 115 -8.73 16.53 -2.56
CA ASP A 115 -9.45 17.46 -3.43
C ASP A 115 -10.97 17.35 -3.20
N TRP A 116 -11.51 16.13 -3.14
CA TRP A 116 -12.93 15.93 -2.92
C TRP A 116 -13.37 16.43 -1.55
N MET A 117 -12.61 16.14 -0.49
CA MET A 117 -12.90 16.64 0.86
C MET A 117 -12.87 18.17 0.92
N GLU A 118 -11.94 18.82 0.22
CA GLU A 118 -11.90 20.27 0.11
C GLU A 118 -13.16 20.81 -0.60
N THR A 119 -13.59 20.18 -1.71
CA THR A 119 -14.83 20.59 -2.38
C THR A 119 -16.06 20.50 -1.49
N MET A 120 -16.15 19.47 -0.64
CA MET A 120 -17.26 19.30 0.31
C MET A 120 -17.21 20.32 1.46
N ASN A 121 -16.02 20.64 1.96
CA ASN A 121 -15.83 21.68 2.98
C ASN A 121 -16.20 23.08 2.47
N VAL A 122 -15.91 23.37 1.19
CA VAL A 122 -16.27 24.65 0.56
C VAL A 122 -17.74 24.69 0.14
N ALA A 123 -18.32 23.55 -0.29
CA ALA A 123 -19.70 23.45 -0.74
C ALA A 123 -20.74 23.39 0.40
N SER A 124 -20.35 23.34 1.67
CA SER A 124 -21.27 23.38 2.81
C SER A 124 -20.66 23.96 4.08
N PRO A 125 -21.13 25.11 4.60
CA PRO A 125 -21.64 25.05 5.96
C PRO A 125 -22.86 24.13 5.88
N LEU A 126 -22.82 22.96 6.52
CA LEU A 126 -24.00 22.11 6.71
C LEU A 126 -25.13 23.01 7.25
N LYS A 127 -26.01 23.52 6.38
CA LYS A 127 -27.21 24.24 6.80
C LYS A 127 -28.10 23.17 7.38
N ILE A 128 -27.96 22.95 8.69
CA ILE A 128 -28.97 22.29 9.49
C ILE A 128 -30.22 23.16 9.34
N ASP A 129 -31.12 22.74 8.45
CA ASP A 129 -32.42 23.39 8.30
C ASP A 129 -33.16 23.17 9.62
N LYS A 130 -33.16 24.20 10.48
CA LYS A 130 -33.94 24.23 11.72
C LYS A 130 -35.42 24.49 11.42
N THR A 131 -35.99 23.85 10.42
CA THR A 131 -37.45 23.76 10.26
C THR A 131 -37.95 22.58 11.08
N SER A 132 -37.87 22.73 12.39
CA SER A 132 -38.73 21.97 13.30
C SER A 132 -40.14 22.58 13.17
N PRO A 133 -41.18 21.82 12.77
CA PRO A 133 -42.54 22.29 12.97
C PRO A 133 -42.79 22.28 14.48
N ALA A 134 -43.38 23.38 14.96
CA ALA A 134 -43.82 23.52 16.34
C ALA A 134 -44.76 22.38 16.74
N ALA A 135 -44.61 21.90 17.96
CA ALA A 135 -45.67 21.22 18.71
C ALA A 135 -46.07 22.13 19.88
#